data_AF-A0A6P0S7N8-F1
#
_entry.id   AF-A0A6P0S7N8-F1
#
_cell.length_a   1.000
_cell.length_b   1.000
_cell.length_c   1.000
_cell.angle_alpha   90.00
_cell.angle_beta   90.00
_cell.angle_gamma   90.00
#
_symmetry.space_group_name_H-M   'P 1'
#
loop_
_entity.id
_entity.type
_entity.pdbx_description
1 polymer ?
#
loop_
_entity_poly.entity_id
_entity_poly.type
_entity_poly.pdbx_seq_one_letter_code
_entity_poly.pdbx_strand_id
1 'polypeptide(L)' 'GWAWLVLTKDGTLEVTSTANQDSPFLDGNYPIMGNDVWEHAYYLNYQNRRGAYLDAWWSVVNWEEVNKRFEQAKSSLKS' A
#
# COMPACT_ATOMS: atom_id res chain seq x y z
N GLY A 1 7.65 8.37 -3.11
CA GLY A 1 7.74 6.90 -2.99
C GLY A 1 6.38 6.36 -2.63
N TRP A 2 6.29 5.10 -2.24
CA TRP A 2 5.03 4.43 -1.89
C TRP A 2 5.09 3.90 -0.47
N ALA A 3 3.96 3.92 0.22
CA ALA A 3 3.74 3.15 1.44
C ALA A 3 2.86 1.95 1.12
N TRP A 4 3.21 0.77 1.63
CA TRP A 4 2.53 -0.48 1.30
C TRP A 4 2.10 -1.20 2.57
N LEU A 5 0.96 -1.88 2.49
CA LEU A 5 0.63 -3.01 3.35
C LEU A 5 0.86 -4.27 2.53
N VAL A 6 1.70 -5.18 3.03
CA VAL A 6 2.08 -6.40 2.32
C VAL A 6 1.78 -7.64 3.15
N LEU A 7 1.47 -8.74 2.47
CA LEU A 7 1.56 -10.08 3.04
C LEU A 7 2.95 -10.63 2.75
N THR A 8 3.68 -10.97 3.79
CA THR A 8 5.01 -11.57 3.67
C THR A 8 4.90 -13.07 3.34
N LYS A 9 6.02 -13.68 2.95
CA LYS A 9 6.08 -15.12 2.63
C LYS A 9 5.79 -16.03 3.83
N ASP A 10 6.07 -15.56 5.05
CA ASP A 10 5.73 -16.22 6.31
C ASP A 10 4.25 -16.03 6.72
N GLY A 11 3.47 -15.31 5.90
CA GLY A 11 2.04 -15.11 6.11
C GLY A 11 1.70 -14.02 7.14
N THR A 12 2.66 -13.15 7.45
CA THR A 12 2.46 -12.02 8.36
C THR A 12 2.18 -10.73 7.58
N LEU A 13 1.55 -9.76 8.24
CA LEU A 13 1.27 -8.45 7.65
C LEU A 13 2.37 -7.46 8.04
N GLU A 14 2.95 -6.79 7.05
CA GLU A 14 4.00 -5.79 7.26
C GLU A 14 3.66 -4.47 6.55
N VAL A 15 4.02 -3.35 7.18
CA VAL A 15 4.02 -2.04 6.54
C VAL A 15 5.43 -1.74 6.06
N THR A 16 5.59 -1.54 4.75
CA THR A 16 6.88 -1.23 4.14
C THR A 16 6.77 -0.01 3.22
N SER A 17 7.90 0.55 2.81
CA SER A 17 7.94 1.67 1.87
C SER A 17 8.98 1.45 0.81
N THR A 18 8.64 1.82 -0.43
CA THR A 18 9.59 1.78 -1.54
C THR A 18 9.87 3.18 -2.06
N ALA A 19 11.11 3.40 -2.49
CA ALA A 19 11.45 4.57 -3.26
C ALA A 19 10.89 4.41 -4.69
N ASN A 20 10.65 5.54 -5.35
CA ASN A 20 10.33 5.57 -6.77
C ASN A 20 9.17 4.69 -7.24
N GLN A 21 9.41 3.82 -8.23
CA GLN A 21 8.45 2.87 -8.82
C GLN A 21 8.72 1.43 -8.37
N ASP A 22 9.55 1.22 -7.36
CA ASP A 22 9.87 -0.11 -6.87
C ASP A 22 8.63 -0.72 -6.19
N SER A 23 8.49 -2.04 -6.29
CA SER A 23 7.31 -2.78 -5.82
C SER A 23 7.71 -3.89 -4.85
N PRO A 24 6.92 -4.14 -3.77
CA PRO A 24 7.16 -5.24 -2.83
C PRO A 24 7.18 -6.63 -3.47
N PHE A 25 6.64 -6.77 -4.69
CA PHE A 25 6.76 -8.00 -5.47
C PHE A 25 8.21 -8.41 -5.72
N LEU A 26 9.14 -7.44 -5.78
CA LEU A 26 10.58 -7.70 -5.96
C LEU A 26 11.19 -8.44 -4.77
N ASP A 27 10.67 -8.22 -3.56
CA ASP A 27 11.06 -8.93 -2.33
C ASP A 27 10.30 -10.26 -2.17
N GLY A 28 9.38 -10.54 -3.09
CA GLY A 28 8.44 -11.65 -3.08
C GLY A 28 7.36 -11.53 -2.01
N ASN A 29 7.10 -10.32 -1.53
CA ASN A 29 5.94 -10.00 -0.71
C ASN A 29 4.76 -9.66 -1.62
N TYR A 30 3.54 -9.89 -1.13
CA TYR A 30 2.33 -9.58 -1.88
C TYR A 30 1.74 -8.23 -1.41
N PRO A 31 1.73 -7.17 -2.24
CA PRO A 31 1.12 -5.90 -1.88
C PRO A 31 -0.41 -6.00 -1.85
N ILE A 32 -0.98 -5.74 -0.68
CA ILE A 32 -2.43 -5.73 -0.44
C ILE A 32 -2.98 -4.32 -0.68
N MET A 33 -2.26 -3.30 -0.23
CA MET A 33 -2.63 -1.89 -0.33
C MET A 33 -1.37 -1.07 -0.60
N GLY A 34 -1.49 -0.02 -1.41
CA GLY A 34 -0.42 0.95 -1.68
C GLY A 34 -0.96 2.37 -1.65
N ASN A 35 -0.23 3.28 -1.01
CA ASN A 35 -0.46 4.72 -1.02
C ASN A 35 0.71 5.41 -1.72
N ASP A 36 0.43 6.11 -2.81
CA ASP A 36 1.41 6.95 -3.49
C ASP A 36 1.60 8.27 -2.74
N VAL A 37 2.79 8.43 -2.17
CA VAL A 37 3.17 9.60 -1.38
C VAL A 37 4.21 10.46 -2.10
N TRP A 38 4.33 10.34 -3.42
CA TRP A 38 5.06 11.30 -4.25
C TRP A 38 4.42 12.68 -4.21
N GLU A 39 5.22 13.75 -4.21
CA GLU A 39 4.72 15.13 -4.15
C GLU A 39 3.72 15.40 -5.29
N HIS A 40 3.96 14.87 -6.50
CA HIS A 40 3.01 14.99 -7.63
C HIS A 40 1.61 14.44 -7.33
N ALA A 41 1.43 13.50 -6.40
CA ALA A 41 0.13 12.92 -6.07
C ALA A 41 -0.77 13.86 -5.23
N TYR A 42 -0.19 14.84 -4.53
CA TYR A 42 -0.96 15.71 -3.62
C TYR A 42 -0.64 17.20 -3.71
N TYR A 43 0.42 17.61 -4.41
CA TYR A 43 0.90 18.99 -4.38
C TYR A 43 -0.12 20.02 -4.89
N LEU A 44 -0.94 19.67 -5.89
CA LEU A 44 -1.96 20.58 -6.45
C LEU A 44 -3.06 20.94 -5.45
N ASN A 45 -3.42 20.02 -4.54
CA ASN A 45 -4.50 20.20 -3.56
C ASN A 45 -4.00 20.52 -2.15
N TYR A 46 -2.81 20.01 -1.78
CA TYR A 46 -2.30 20.07 -0.40
C TYR A 46 -0.95 20.79 -0.26
N GLN A 47 -0.29 21.14 -1.37
CA GLN A 47 1.06 21.75 -1.38
C GLN A 47 2.05 20.92 -0.53
N ASN A 48 2.70 21.53 0.46
CA ASN A 48 3.63 20.87 1.38
C ASN A 48 2.96 20.07 2.52
N ARG A 49 1.62 20.03 2.59
CA ARG A 49 0.87 19.41 3.71
C ARG A 49 0.58 17.93 3.47
N ARG A 50 1.62 17.10 3.44
CA ARG A 50 1.50 15.64 3.29
C ARG A 50 0.61 14.98 4.35
N GLY A 51 0.59 15.50 5.58
CA GLY A 51 -0.29 14.99 6.65
C GLY A 51 -1.78 15.11 6.31
N ALA A 52 -2.21 16.27 5.81
CA ALA A 52 -3.60 16.50 5.43
C ALA A 52 -4.04 15.62 4.24
N TYR A 53 -3.12 15.33 3.30
CA TYR A 53 -3.36 14.35 2.25
C TYR A 53 -3.61 12.95 2.82
N LEU A 54 -2.78 12.49 3.76
CA LEU A 54 -2.93 11.17 4.38
C LEU A 54 -4.26 11.05 5.14
N ASP A 55 -4.65 12.08 5.90
CA ASP A 55 -5.93 12.11 6.61
C ASP A 55 -7.13 11.95 5.66
N ALA A 56 -7.11 12.66 4.53
CA ALA A 56 -8.13 12.53 3.49
C ALA A 56 -8.06 11.19 2.77
N TRP A 57 -6.86 10.68 2.49
CA TRP A 57 -6.65 9.42 1.79
C TRP A 57 -7.26 8.24 2.55
N TRP A 58 -7.10 8.19 3.87
CA TRP A 58 -7.70 7.14 4.71
C TRP A 58 -9.22 7.07 4.59
N SER A 59 -9.90 8.19 4.30
CA SER A 59 -11.35 8.22 4.14
C SER A 59 -11.85 7.62 2.83
N VAL A 60 -10.98 7.45 1.83
CA VAL A 60 -11.34 6.94 0.49
C VAL A 60 -10.76 5.55 0.19
N VAL A 61 -10.10 4.93 1.18
CA VAL A 61 -9.56 3.57 1.02
C VAL A 61 -10.70 2.58 0.81
N ASN A 62 -10.62 1.80 -0.28
CA ASN A 62 -11.55 0.71 -0.54
C ASN A 62 -11.15 -0.53 0.26
N TRP A 63 -11.65 -0.65 1.48
CA TRP A 63 -11.36 -1.77 2.38
C TRP A 63 -11.89 -3.12 1.88
N GLU A 64 -12.95 -3.14 1.08
CA GLU A 64 -13.48 -4.38 0.50
C GLU A 64 -12.47 -4.99 -0.48
N GLU A 65 -11.87 -4.17 -1.34
CA GLU A 65 -10.83 -4.61 -2.27
C GLU A 65 -9.54 -5.00 -1.54
N VAL A 66 -9.16 -4.28 -0.48
CA VAL A 66 -8.02 -4.64 0.38
C VAL A 66 -8.23 -6.03 0.99
N ASN A 67 -9.41 -6.31 1.55
CA ASN A 67 -9.74 -7.62 2.12
C ASN A 67 -9.75 -8.72 1.06
N LYS A 68 -10.32 -8.46 -0.13
CA LYS A 68 -10.33 -9.41 -1.23
C LYS A 68 -8.91 -9.82 -1.65
N ARG A 69 -7.99 -8.85 -1.76
CA ARG A 69 -6.58 -9.11 -2.08
C ARG A 69 -5.87 -9.90 -0.99
N PHE A 70 -6.13 -9.59 0.27
CA PHE A 70 -5.59 -10.35 1.39
C PHE A 70 -6.03 -11.82 1.35
N GLU A 71 -7.32 -12.09 1.17
CA GLU A 71 -7.82 -13.47 1.11
C GLU A 71 -7.28 -14.23 -0.11
N GLN A 72 -7.17 -13.58 -1.27
CA GLN A 72 -6.54 -14.16 -2.45
C GLN A 72 -5.08 -14.55 -2.17
N ALA A 73 -4.27 -13.62 -1.66
CA ALA A 73 -2.86 -13.87 -1.36
C ALA A 73 -2.67 -14.97 -0.32
N LYS A 74 -3.49 -14.95 0.75
CA LYS A 74 -3.47 -15.96 1.80
C LYS A 74 -3.86 -17.35 1.31
N SER A 75 -4.78 -17.45 0.36
CA SER A 75 -5.14 -18.73 -0.25
C SER A 75 -3.99 -19.34 -1.04
N SER A 76 -3.22 -18.52 -1.76
CA SER A 76 -2.07 -18.94 -2.55
C SER A 76 -0.85 -19.36 -1.72
N LEU A 77 -0.75 -18.92 -0.46
CA LEU A 77 0.30 -19.40 0.47
C LEU A 77 0.03 -20.80 1.03
N LYS A 78 -1.21 -21.29 0.95
CA LYS A 78 -1.61 -22.59 1.50
C LYS A 78 -1.59 -23.74 0.49
N SER A 79 -1.43 -23.42 -0.80
CA SER A 79 -1.37 -24.37 -1.93
C SER A 79 0.06 -24.72 -2.28
#